data_AF-A0AAV4RZI3-F1
#
_entry.id   AF-A0AAV4RZI3-F1
#
_cell.length_a   1.000
_cell.length_b   1.000
_cell.length_c   1.000
_cell.angle_alpha   90.00
_cell.angle_beta   90.00
_cell.angle_gamma   90.00
#
_symmetry.space_group_name_H-M   'P 1'
#
loop_
_entity.id
_entity.type
_entity.pdbx_description
1 polymer ?
#
loop_
_entity_poly.entity_id
_entity_poly.type
_entity_poly.pdbx_seq_one_letter_code
_entity_poly.pdbx_strand_id
1 'polypeptide(L)'
;MAGEVIVDALPYIDQGYDDPGVRDAVFSMVEEETRRYRPTKNYLENLPSLNMHTFETEVIKAEFERLQARLPMDVLSMKRYELPQPPAGKMSDLAAWTESVENSMAQLEHQATRICNLELMSVYGCETWKSCNSILVQMTSQVQKQFQDLKKKIAEVNWQRKNSQNTAGEKLKNLESSWVGLVSKNYEIERACAELEKDLTILEQKFKKS
;
A
#
# COMPACT_ATOMS: atom_id res chain seq x y z
N MET A 1 -15.14 -16.79 24.74
CA MET A 1 -13.90 -16.22 24.17
C MET A 1 -13.15 -17.38 23.56
N ALA A 2 -13.20 -17.53 22.23
CA ALA A 2 -12.30 -18.47 21.56
C ALA A 2 -10.88 -18.02 21.90
N GLY A 3 -10.08 -18.91 22.48
CA GLY A 3 -8.73 -18.58 22.95
C GLY A 3 -7.95 -17.91 21.83
N GLU A 4 -7.29 -16.79 22.13
CA GLU A 4 -6.35 -16.18 21.20
C GLU A 4 -5.36 -17.25 20.76
N VAL A 5 -5.49 -17.67 19.49
CA VAL A 5 -4.49 -18.51 18.86
C VAL A 5 -3.29 -17.59 18.69
N ILE A 6 -2.34 -17.70 19.61
CA ILE A 6 -1.05 -17.04 19.49
C ILE A 6 -0.34 -17.75 18.34
N VAL A 7 -0.41 -17.14 17.16
CA VAL A 7 0.34 -17.59 15.99
C VAL A 7 1.78 -17.15 16.22
N ASP A 8 2.63 -18.10 16.59
CA ASP A 8 4.06 -17.87 16.75
C ASP A 8 4.79 -18.16 15.43
N ALA A 9 5.47 -17.15 14.92
CA ALA A 9 6.35 -17.24 13.76
C ALA A 9 7.52 -16.28 14.01
N LEU A 10 8.76 -16.73 13.79
CA LEU A 10 9.96 -15.99 14.15
C LEU A 10 10.77 -15.57 12.90
N PRO A 11 10.30 -14.61 12.08
CA PRO A 11 11.00 -14.18 10.85
C PRO A 11 12.49 -13.85 10.98
N TYR A 12 12.96 -13.38 12.13
CA TYR A 12 14.40 -13.10 12.34
C TYR A 12 15.25 -14.35 12.60
N ILE A 13 14.62 -15.47 12.96
CA ILE A 13 15.25 -16.76 13.25
C ILE A 13 15.04 -17.75 12.10
N ASP A 14 13.81 -17.83 11.58
CA ASP A 14 13.41 -18.74 10.51
C ASP A 14 13.90 -18.22 9.16
N GLN A 15 15.12 -18.55 8.72
CA GLN A 15 15.69 -18.01 7.46
C GLN A 15 15.36 -18.82 6.19
N GLY A 16 14.84 -20.05 6.35
CA GLY A 16 14.62 -20.98 5.23
C GLY A 16 13.38 -20.70 4.37
N TYR A 17 12.56 -19.69 4.69
CA TYR A 17 11.35 -19.40 3.90
C TYR A 17 11.66 -18.76 2.53
N ASP A 18 12.87 -18.24 2.35
CA ASP A 18 13.35 -17.68 1.06
C ASP A 18 14.02 -18.73 0.17
N ASP A 19 14.13 -19.99 0.64
CA ASP A 19 14.71 -21.07 -0.15
C ASP A 19 13.85 -21.35 -1.41
N PRO A 20 14.47 -21.60 -2.58
CA PRO A 20 13.74 -21.86 -3.81
C PRO A 20 12.72 -22.99 -3.66
N GLY A 21 11.48 -22.74 -4.10
CA GLY A 21 10.39 -23.73 -4.07
C GLY A 21 9.61 -23.83 -2.74
N VAL A 22 10.10 -23.27 -1.63
CA VAL A 22 9.36 -23.27 -0.35
C VAL A 22 8.08 -22.45 -0.47
N ARG A 23 8.18 -21.23 -1.03
CA ARG A 23 7.00 -20.36 -1.24
C ARG A 23 5.97 -21.02 -2.16
N ASP A 24 6.41 -21.64 -3.25
CA ASP A 24 5.51 -22.29 -4.20
C ASP A 24 4.79 -23.48 -3.57
N ALA A 25 5.50 -24.29 -2.77
CA ALA A 25 4.91 -25.40 -2.03
C ALA A 25 3.87 -24.89 -1.01
N VAL A 26 4.19 -23.83 -0.25
CA VAL A 26 3.26 -23.21 0.70
C VAL A 26 2.03 -22.66 -0.02
N PHE A 27 2.21 -21.95 -1.14
CA PHE A 27 1.08 -21.44 -1.92
C PHE A 27 0.20 -22.57 -2.47
N SER A 28 0.79 -23.67 -2.94
CA SER A 28 0.02 -24.84 -3.36
C SER A 28 -0.83 -25.42 -2.22
N MET A 29 -0.28 -25.53 -1.01
CA MET A 29 -1.03 -26.01 0.16
C MET A 29 -2.16 -25.06 0.55
N VAL A 30 -1.91 -23.74 0.52
CA VAL A 30 -2.95 -22.72 0.76
C VAL A 30 -4.05 -22.81 -0.30
N GLU A 31 -3.70 -23.04 -1.57
CA GLU A 31 -4.67 -23.19 -2.64
C GLU A 31 -5.54 -24.46 -2.45
N GLU A 32 -4.94 -25.59 -2.07
CA GLU A 32 -5.69 -26.81 -1.75
C GLU A 32 -6.70 -26.61 -0.63
N GLU A 33 -6.31 -25.91 0.45
CA GLU A 33 -7.20 -25.61 1.57
C GLU A 33 -8.30 -24.61 1.20
N THR A 34 -7.98 -23.58 0.40
CA THR A 34 -9.00 -22.62 -0.09
C THR A 34 -9.97 -23.24 -1.09
N ARG A 35 -9.57 -24.27 -1.83
CA ARG A 35 -10.48 -25.07 -2.67
C ARG A 35 -11.46 -25.90 -1.83
N ARG A 36 -11.00 -26.45 -0.70
CA ARG A 36 -11.83 -27.25 0.24
C ARG A 36 -12.81 -26.35 1.01
N TYR A 37 -12.33 -25.21 1.49
CA TYR A 37 -13.10 -24.23 2.24
C TYR A 37 -13.28 -22.96 1.41
N ARG A 38 -14.31 -22.91 0.57
CA ARG A 38 -14.70 -21.65 -0.07
C ARG A 38 -15.10 -20.65 1.01
N PRO A 39 -14.50 -19.45 1.07
CA PRO A 39 -14.86 -18.45 2.07
C PRO A 39 -16.36 -18.15 2.02
N THR A 40 -17.06 -18.48 3.10
CA THR A 40 -18.52 -18.27 3.24
C THR A 40 -18.87 -16.92 3.82
N LYS A 41 -17.90 -16.26 4.50
CA LYS A 41 -18.03 -14.89 4.99
C LYS A 41 -17.30 -13.97 4.02
N ASN A 42 -17.97 -12.92 3.57
CA ASN A 42 -17.29 -11.87 2.83
C ASN A 42 -16.44 -11.10 3.85
N TYR A 43 -15.12 -11.27 3.81
CA TYR A 43 -14.17 -10.65 4.73
C TYR A 43 -14.23 -9.11 4.70
N LEU A 44 -14.97 -8.54 3.75
CA LEU A 44 -15.25 -7.12 3.60
C LEU A 44 -16.59 -6.69 4.25
N GLU A 45 -17.37 -7.58 4.87
CA GLU A 45 -18.67 -7.25 5.52
C GLU A 45 -18.55 -6.16 6.59
N ASN A 46 -17.42 -6.10 7.30
CA ASN A 46 -17.16 -5.08 8.31
C ASN A 46 -16.77 -3.73 7.71
N LEU A 47 -16.48 -3.68 6.41
CA LEU A 47 -16.14 -2.45 5.71
C LEU A 47 -17.42 -1.86 5.10
N PRO A 48 -17.56 -0.52 5.11
CA PRO A 48 -18.66 0.11 4.39
C PRO A 48 -18.61 -0.28 2.92
N SER A 49 -19.79 -0.41 2.30
CA SER A 49 -19.89 -0.66 0.87
C SER A 49 -19.10 0.39 0.08
N LEU A 50 -18.30 -0.07 -0.87
CA LEU A 50 -17.45 0.81 -1.67
C LEU A 50 -18.31 1.80 -2.46
N ASN A 51 -18.23 3.08 -2.10
CA ASN A 51 -18.90 4.15 -2.82
C ASN A 51 -17.94 4.75 -3.86
N MET A 52 -18.08 4.30 -5.11
CA MET A 52 -17.31 4.79 -6.26
C MET A 52 -17.57 6.27 -6.58
N HIS A 53 -18.69 6.81 -6.09
CA HIS A 53 -19.15 8.17 -6.39
C HIS A 53 -18.87 9.16 -5.26
N THR A 54 -18.13 8.75 -4.21
CA THR A 54 -17.87 9.59 -3.02
C THR A 54 -17.26 10.95 -3.36
N PHE A 55 -16.43 10.99 -4.40
CA PHE A 55 -15.72 12.20 -4.84
C PHE A 55 -16.24 12.73 -6.19
N GLU A 56 -17.36 12.22 -6.68
CA GLU A 56 -17.94 12.71 -7.92
C GLU A 56 -18.66 14.04 -7.69
N THR A 57 -18.10 15.08 -8.30
CA THR A 57 -18.78 16.37 -8.43
C THR A 57 -19.78 16.31 -9.58
N GLU A 58 -20.76 17.21 -9.58
CA GLU A 58 -21.76 17.31 -10.67
C GLU A 58 -21.10 17.48 -12.06
N VAL A 59 -19.96 18.15 -12.12
CA VAL A 59 -19.16 18.29 -13.36
C VAL A 59 -18.62 16.94 -13.83
N ILE A 60 -18.09 16.14 -12.92
CA ILE A 60 -17.54 14.81 -13.24
C ILE A 60 -18.65 13.86 -13.69
N LYS A 61 -19.83 13.91 -13.05
CA LYS A 61 -21.00 13.12 -13.45
C LYS A 61 -21.44 13.46 -14.88
N ALA A 62 -21.58 14.74 -15.19
CA ALA A 62 -21.95 15.21 -16.53
C ALA A 62 -20.92 14.76 -17.60
N GLU A 63 -19.62 14.82 -17.28
CA GLU A 63 -18.57 14.34 -18.18
C GLU A 63 -18.61 12.82 -18.37
N PHE A 64 -18.90 12.04 -17.31
CA PHE A 64 -19.08 10.59 -17.43
C PHE A 64 -20.30 10.24 -18.29
N GLU A 65 -21.42 10.94 -18.13
CA GLU A 65 -22.59 10.77 -18.99
C GLU A 65 -22.27 11.10 -20.45
N ARG A 66 -21.56 12.19 -20.72
CA ARG A 66 -21.10 12.58 -22.06
C ARG A 66 -20.23 11.48 -22.68
N LEU A 67 -19.27 10.94 -21.92
CA LEU A 67 -18.38 9.87 -22.37
C LEU A 67 -19.14 8.57 -22.62
N GLN A 68 -20.08 8.21 -21.75
CA GLN A 68 -20.93 7.02 -21.91
C GLN A 68 -21.81 7.13 -23.15
N ALA A 69 -22.34 8.33 -23.44
CA ALA A 69 -23.07 8.65 -24.66
C ALA A 69 -22.16 8.78 -25.90
N ARG A 70 -20.83 8.66 -25.73
CA ARG A 70 -19.81 8.81 -26.78
C ARG A 70 -19.91 10.14 -27.52
N LEU A 71 -20.35 11.19 -26.83
CA LEU A 71 -20.43 12.52 -27.40
C LEU A 71 -19.04 13.15 -27.43
N PRO A 72 -18.60 13.76 -28.54
CA PRO A 72 -17.35 14.49 -28.59
C PRO A 72 -17.40 15.67 -27.60
N MET A 73 -16.23 16.12 -27.14
CA MET A 73 -16.14 17.30 -26.28
C MET A 73 -16.40 18.55 -27.13
N ASP A 74 -17.11 19.52 -26.58
CA ASP A 74 -17.26 20.82 -27.23
C ASP A 74 -15.90 21.47 -27.42
N VAL A 75 -15.64 21.95 -28.64
CA VAL A 75 -14.40 22.66 -28.95
C VAL A 75 -14.41 24.03 -28.28
N LEU A 76 -13.32 24.37 -27.62
CA LEU A 76 -13.14 25.69 -27.04
C LEU A 76 -13.11 26.73 -28.17
N SER A 77 -14.11 27.61 -28.21
CA SER A 77 -14.15 28.69 -29.21
C SER A 77 -13.19 29.79 -28.81
N MET A 78 -12.12 29.98 -29.60
CA MET A 78 -11.18 31.09 -29.42
C MET A 78 -11.65 32.39 -30.07
N LYS A 79 -12.76 32.35 -30.85
CA LYS A 79 -13.29 33.52 -31.56
C LYS A 79 -13.63 34.68 -30.63
N ARG A 80 -13.96 34.40 -29.37
CA ARG A 80 -14.22 35.42 -28.33
C ARG A 80 -12.99 36.28 -28.00
N TYR A 81 -11.78 35.77 -28.24
CA TYR A 81 -10.53 36.49 -27.98
C TYR A 81 -9.95 37.15 -29.23
N GLU A 82 -10.63 37.00 -30.37
CA GLU A 82 -10.27 37.63 -31.64
C GLU A 82 -11.19 38.84 -31.87
N LEU A 83 -10.75 39.81 -32.67
CA LEU A 83 -11.57 40.93 -33.14
C LEU A 83 -11.97 40.71 -34.61
N PRO A 84 -12.75 39.65 -34.95
CA PRO A 84 -13.11 39.42 -36.32
C PRO A 84 -14.14 40.48 -36.76
N GLN A 85 -13.88 41.06 -37.93
CA GLN A 85 -14.91 41.76 -38.67
C GLN A 85 -16.03 40.79 -39.09
N PRO A 86 -17.25 41.29 -39.37
CA PRO A 86 -18.31 40.46 -39.91
C PRO A 86 -17.85 39.69 -41.16
N PRO A 87 -18.29 38.43 -41.36
CA PRO A 87 -17.94 37.66 -42.55
C PRO A 87 -18.25 38.43 -43.83
N ALA A 88 -17.46 38.25 -44.89
CA ALA A 88 -17.60 39.00 -46.15
C ALA A 88 -19.02 38.95 -46.75
N GLY A 89 -19.77 37.87 -46.54
CA GLY A 89 -21.16 37.72 -46.98
C GLY A 89 -22.22 38.35 -46.07
N LYS A 90 -21.83 38.93 -44.93
CA LYS A 90 -22.71 39.57 -43.92
C LYS A 90 -22.34 41.02 -43.63
N MET A 91 -21.54 41.66 -44.48
CA MET A 91 -21.12 43.05 -44.23
C MET A 91 -22.24 44.08 -44.34
N SER A 92 -23.38 43.74 -44.94
CA SER A 92 -24.60 44.58 -44.95
C SER A 92 -25.58 44.23 -43.82
N ASP A 93 -25.31 43.17 -43.05
CA ASP A 93 -26.18 42.71 -41.97
C ASP A 93 -25.88 43.47 -40.69
N LEU A 94 -26.86 44.25 -40.22
CA LEU A 94 -26.75 45.03 -39.00
C LEU A 94 -26.46 44.14 -37.79
N ALA A 95 -27.08 42.96 -37.70
CA ALA A 95 -26.91 42.07 -36.56
C ALA A 95 -25.47 41.54 -36.44
N ALA A 96 -24.84 41.21 -37.58
CA ALA A 96 -23.44 40.77 -37.61
C ALA A 96 -22.47 41.88 -37.16
N TRP A 97 -22.76 43.14 -37.51
CA TRP A 97 -22.00 44.28 -37.00
C TRP A 97 -22.20 44.52 -35.52
N THR A 98 -23.44 44.41 -35.03
CA THR A 98 -23.74 44.53 -33.59
C THR A 98 -22.96 43.49 -32.79
N GLU A 99 -22.94 42.23 -33.22
CA GLU A 99 -22.19 41.15 -32.56
C GLU A 99 -20.67 41.45 -32.53
N SER A 100 -20.08 41.89 -33.65
CA SER A 100 -18.66 42.28 -33.70
C SER A 100 -18.34 43.46 -32.77
N VAL A 101 -19.25 44.45 -32.67
CA VAL A 101 -19.09 45.60 -31.76
C VAL A 101 -19.22 45.17 -30.30
N GLU A 102 -20.20 44.35 -29.95
CA GLU A 102 -20.38 43.83 -28.59
C GLU A 102 -19.16 43.02 -28.14
N ASN A 103 -18.63 42.14 -29.01
CA ASN A 103 -17.39 41.41 -28.72
C ASN A 103 -16.19 42.36 -28.53
N SER A 104 -16.10 43.42 -29.34
CA SER A 104 -15.04 44.44 -29.21
C SER A 104 -15.14 45.19 -27.88
N MET A 105 -16.35 45.57 -27.46
CA MET A 105 -16.61 46.22 -26.18
C MET A 105 -16.26 45.29 -25.00
N ALA A 106 -16.69 44.03 -25.06
CA ALA A 106 -16.34 43.05 -24.04
C ALA A 106 -14.82 42.87 -23.90
N GLN A 107 -14.10 42.82 -25.02
CA GLN A 107 -12.64 42.73 -24.99
C GLN A 107 -11.97 43.98 -24.42
N LEU A 108 -12.47 45.18 -24.71
CA LEU A 108 -11.95 46.41 -24.12
C LEU A 108 -12.02 46.36 -22.59
N GLU A 109 -13.17 45.95 -22.03
CA GLU A 109 -13.36 45.79 -20.59
C GLU A 109 -12.46 44.70 -19.99
N HIS A 110 -12.28 43.58 -20.70
CA HIS A 110 -11.33 42.54 -20.30
C HIS A 110 -9.88 43.04 -20.29
N GLN A 111 -9.48 43.88 -21.24
CA GLN A 111 -8.14 44.49 -21.25
C GLN A 111 -7.97 45.48 -20.09
N ALA A 112 -8.97 46.31 -19.81
CA ALA A 112 -8.95 47.21 -18.65
C ALA A 112 -8.80 46.42 -17.33
N THR A 113 -9.56 45.35 -17.17
CA THR A 113 -9.45 44.44 -16.01
C THR A 113 -8.08 43.78 -15.95
N ARG A 114 -7.55 43.33 -17.09
CA ARG A 114 -6.21 42.73 -17.18
C ARG A 114 -5.13 43.71 -16.73
N ILE A 115 -5.20 44.97 -17.16
CA ILE A 115 -4.26 46.01 -16.74
C ILE A 115 -4.32 46.18 -15.22
N CYS A 116 -5.52 46.34 -14.64
CA CYS A 116 -5.67 46.44 -13.19
C CYS A 116 -5.10 45.23 -12.44
N ASN A 117 -5.35 44.01 -12.92
CA ASN A 117 -4.79 42.79 -12.35
C ASN A 117 -3.26 42.74 -12.45
N LEU A 118 -2.68 43.20 -13.57
CA LEU A 118 -1.23 43.27 -13.76
C LEU A 118 -0.59 44.33 -12.86
N GLU A 119 -1.25 45.45 -12.65
CA GLU A 119 -0.82 46.47 -11.69
C GLU A 119 -0.79 45.90 -10.27
N LEU A 120 -1.86 45.24 -9.83
CA LEU A 120 -1.90 44.55 -8.53
C LEU A 120 -0.81 43.48 -8.41
N MET A 121 -0.61 42.68 -9.45
CA MET A 121 0.45 41.66 -9.47
C MET A 121 1.84 42.30 -9.43
N SER A 122 2.06 43.43 -10.11
CA SER A 122 3.33 44.15 -10.08
C SER A 122 3.64 44.70 -8.68
N VAL A 123 2.62 45.10 -7.92
CA VAL A 123 2.80 45.61 -6.56
C VAL A 123 3.01 44.49 -5.54
N TYR A 124 2.19 43.44 -5.57
CA TYR A 124 2.14 42.44 -4.49
C TYR A 124 2.72 41.07 -4.85
N GLY A 125 2.84 40.75 -6.14
CA GLY A 125 3.13 39.39 -6.61
C GLY A 125 4.42 38.80 -6.04
N CYS A 126 5.52 39.57 -6.03
CA CYS A 126 6.80 39.11 -5.50
C CYS A 126 6.73 38.75 -4.01
N GLU A 127 6.12 39.61 -3.19
CA GLU A 127 6.04 39.40 -1.74
C GLU A 127 5.04 38.29 -1.38
N THR A 128 3.89 38.22 -2.08
CA THR A 128 2.95 37.11 -1.93
C THR A 128 3.60 35.78 -2.29
N TRP A 129 4.35 35.72 -3.40
CA TRP A 129 5.02 34.49 -3.82
C TRP A 129 6.08 34.03 -2.82
N LYS A 130 6.89 34.95 -2.27
CA LYS A 130 7.84 34.65 -1.20
C LYS A 130 7.14 34.08 0.04
N SER A 131 6.01 34.66 0.43
CA SER A 131 5.21 34.19 1.55
C SER A 131 4.66 32.77 1.31
N CYS A 132 4.08 32.52 0.14
CA CYS A 132 3.64 31.19 -0.28
C CYS A 132 4.80 30.17 -0.23
N ASN A 133 5.98 30.55 -0.73
CA ASN A 133 7.16 29.68 -0.69
C ASN A 133 7.59 29.37 0.76
N SER A 134 7.55 30.34 1.66
CA SER A 134 7.82 30.13 3.09
C SER A 134 6.88 29.09 3.70
N ILE A 135 5.58 29.19 3.41
CA ILE A 135 4.57 28.22 3.86
C ILE A 135 4.87 26.82 3.30
N LEU A 136 5.18 26.73 2.00
CA LEU A 136 5.52 25.44 1.37
C LEU A 136 6.76 24.79 1.99
N VAL A 137 7.80 25.58 2.30
CA VAL A 137 9.00 25.11 3.00
C VAL A 137 8.66 24.60 4.40
N GLN A 138 7.80 25.32 5.15
CA GLN A 138 7.34 24.88 6.47
C GLN A 138 6.55 23.57 6.40
N MET A 139 5.60 23.45 5.47
CA MET A 139 4.82 22.23 5.27
C MET A 139 5.72 21.04 4.91
N THR A 140 6.69 21.26 4.01
CA THR A 140 7.67 20.24 3.62
C THR A 140 8.50 19.78 4.83
N SER A 141 9.01 20.72 5.63
CA SER A 141 9.78 20.42 6.84
C SER A 141 8.96 19.62 7.85
N GLN A 142 7.69 19.97 8.04
CA GLN A 142 6.79 19.26 8.94
C GLN A 142 6.56 17.81 8.50
N VAL A 143 6.28 17.59 7.22
CA VAL A 143 6.06 16.25 6.67
C VAL A 143 7.35 15.42 6.75
N GLN A 144 8.50 16.02 6.44
CA GLN A 144 9.80 15.35 6.58
C GLN A 144 10.08 14.94 8.03
N LYS A 145 9.77 15.79 9.01
CA LYS A 145 9.90 15.46 10.43
C LYS A 145 9.00 14.28 10.82
N GLN A 146 7.72 14.32 10.44
CA GLN A 146 6.79 13.22 10.70
C GLN A 146 7.26 11.90 10.09
N PHE A 147 7.79 11.95 8.88
CA PHE A 147 8.36 10.79 8.20
C PHE A 147 9.58 10.20 8.95
N GLN A 148 10.49 11.06 9.41
CA GLN A 148 11.65 10.60 10.20
C GLN A 148 11.22 10.02 11.55
N ASP A 149 10.24 10.62 12.22
CA ASP A 149 9.70 10.10 13.47
C ASP A 149 9.02 8.75 13.28
N LEU A 150 8.27 8.56 12.17
CA LEU A 150 7.67 7.28 11.83
C LEU A 150 8.74 6.21 11.53
N LYS A 151 9.80 6.57 10.80
CA LYS A 151 10.93 5.66 10.56
C LYS A 151 11.59 5.21 11.86
N LYS A 152 11.79 6.12 12.82
CA LYS A 152 12.31 5.77 14.15
C LYS A 152 11.39 4.81 14.89
N LYS A 153 10.07 5.05 14.87
CA LYS A 153 9.09 4.14 15.48
C LYS A 153 9.11 2.75 14.85
N ILE A 154 9.18 2.66 13.52
CA ILE A 154 9.28 1.38 12.81
C ILE A 154 10.58 0.66 13.20
N ALA A 155 11.71 1.38 13.23
CA ALA A 155 13.00 0.82 13.62
C ALA A 155 12.98 0.29 15.06
N GLU A 156 12.39 1.02 15.99
CA GLU A 156 12.23 0.62 17.39
C GLU A 156 11.40 -0.66 17.52
N VAL A 157 10.23 -0.72 16.86
CA VAL A 157 9.39 -1.93 16.86
C VAL A 157 10.14 -3.14 16.28
N ASN A 158 10.88 -2.95 15.18
CA ASN A 158 11.67 -4.00 14.58
C ASN A 158 12.83 -4.43 15.48
N TRP A 159 13.47 -3.49 16.18
CA TRP A 159 14.54 -3.78 17.14
C TRP A 159 14.01 -4.60 18.33
N GLN A 160 12.89 -4.19 18.92
CA GLN A 160 12.23 -4.93 20.00
C GLN A 160 11.81 -6.32 19.56
N ARG A 161 11.21 -6.45 18.36
CA ARG A 161 10.84 -7.74 17.77
C ARG A 161 12.06 -8.63 17.59
N LYS A 162 13.14 -8.12 16.99
CA LYS A 162 14.38 -8.87 16.78
C LYS A 162 14.97 -9.35 18.11
N ASN A 163 15.01 -8.50 19.13
CA ASN A 163 15.54 -8.86 20.43
C ASN A 163 14.71 -9.98 21.09
N SER A 164 13.38 -9.85 21.08
CA SER A 164 12.46 -10.86 21.61
C SER A 164 12.62 -12.20 20.88
N GLN A 165 12.69 -12.18 19.54
CA GLN A 165 12.86 -13.39 18.74
C GLN A 165 14.24 -14.02 18.93
N ASN A 166 15.31 -13.24 19.07
CA ASN A 166 16.64 -13.77 19.38
C ASN A 166 16.66 -14.51 20.73
N THR A 167 16.07 -13.92 21.77
CA THR A 167 15.96 -14.58 23.08
C THR A 167 15.12 -15.86 23.01
N ALA A 168 14.02 -15.85 22.25
CA ALA A 168 13.20 -17.05 22.04
C ALA A 168 13.96 -18.12 21.23
N GLY A 169 14.65 -17.73 20.16
CA GLY A 169 15.44 -18.61 19.31
C GLY A 169 16.60 -19.28 20.05
N GLU A 170 17.29 -18.57 20.95
CA GLU A 170 18.31 -19.15 21.82
C GLU A 170 17.72 -20.22 22.75
N LYS A 171 16.54 -19.96 23.32
CA LYS A 171 15.82 -20.95 24.15
C LYS A 171 15.42 -22.17 23.33
N LEU A 172 14.87 -21.97 22.12
CA LEU A 172 14.50 -23.07 21.23
C LEU A 172 15.71 -23.94 20.88
N LYS A 173 16.84 -23.34 20.54
CA LYS A 173 18.09 -24.06 20.25
C LYS A 173 18.59 -24.87 21.45
N ASN A 174 18.51 -24.31 22.66
CA ASN A 174 18.89 -25.02 23.88
C ASN A 174 17.96 -26.20 24.18
N LEU A 175 16.65 -26.02 23.99
CA LEU A 175 15.65 -27.08 24.15
C LEU A 175 15.84 -28.18 23.11
N GLU A 176 16.10 -27.83 21.86
CA GLU A 176 16.39 -28.78 20.78
C GLU A 176 17.65 -29.61 21.09
N SER A 177 18.75 -28.94 21.48
CA SER A 177 19.99 -29.63 21.87
C SER A 177 19.76 -30.57 23.07
N SER A 178 19.02 -30.10 24.08
CA SER A 178 18.68 -30.93 25.25
C SER A 178 17.81 -32.13 24.86
N TRP A 179 16.85 -31.93 23.96
CA TRP A 179 15.99 -32.99 23.44
C TRP A 179 16.81 -34.04 22.66
N VAL A 180 17.66 -33.61 21.72
CA VAL A 180 18.56 -34.53 20.99
C VAL A 180 19.47 -35.30 21.95
N GLY A 181 20.01 -34.63 22.97
CA GLY A 181 20.83 -35.26 24.00
C GLY A 181 20.08 -36.31 24.81
N LEU A 182 18.84 -36.00 25.23
CA LEU A 182 17.99 -36.94 25.97
C LEU A 182 17.60 -38.15 25.11
N VAL A 183 17.21 -37.92 23.85
CA VAL A 183 16.85 -39.01 22.92
C VAL A 183 18.06 -39.90 22.65
N SER A 184 19.23 -39.32 22.39
CA SER A 184 20.48 -40.07 22.19
C SER A 184 20.83 -40.90 23.42
N LYS A 185 20.72 -40.32 24.61
CA LYS A 185 21.02 -41.02 25.87
C LYS A 185 20.04 -42.17 26.13
N ASN A 186 18.75 -41.97 25.88
CA ASN A 186 17.76 -43.05 25.98
C ASN A 186 18.09 -44.18 25.02
N TYR A 187 18.46 -43.86 23.79
CA TYR A 187 18.88 -44.85 22.80
C TYR A 187 20.14 -45.62 23.23
N GLU A 188 21.14 -44.93 23.79
CA GLU A 188 22.35 -45.57 24.35
C GLU A 188 22.01 -46.54 25.50
N ILE A 189 21.09 -46.15 26.38
CA ILE A 189 20.62 -47.00 27.49
C ILE A 189 19.88 -48.22 26.95
N GLU A 190 18.93 -48.04 26.03
CA GLU A 190 18.18 -49.15 25.41
C GLU A 190 19.12 -50.15 24.73
N ARG A 191 20.13 -49.65 24.01
CA ARG A 191 21.14 -50.48 23.39
C ARG A 191 21.97 -51.26 24.43
N ALA A 192 22.43 -50.61 25.49
CA ALA A 192 23.19 -51.27 26.55
C ALA A 192 22.36 -52.33 27.28
N CYS A 193 21.07 -52.07 27.53
CA CYS A 193 20.14 -53.05 28.08
C CYS A 193 19.99 -54.27 27.16
N ALA A 194 19.81 -54.07 25.85
CA ALA A 194 19.70 -55.16 24.88
C ALA A 194 21.00 -56.01 24.79
N GLU A 195 22.17 -55.38 24.86
CA GLU A 195 23.46 -56.08 24.91
C GLU A 195 23.59 -56.91 26.20
N LEU A 196 23.22 -56.35 27.36
CA LEU A 196 23.22 -57.06 28.65
C LEU A 196 22.22 -58.24 28.69
N GLU A 197 21.01 -58.06 28.14
CA GLU A 197 20.02 -59.13 28.03
C GLU A 197 20.52 -60.29 27.16
N LYS A 198 21.21 -59.98 26.07
CA LYS A 198 21.84 -60.98 25.21
C LYS A 198 22.94 -61.75 25.96
N ASP A 199 23.79 -61.05 26.70
CA ASP A 199 24.86 -61.67 27.49
C ASP A 199 24.30 -62.56 28.61
N LEU A 200 23.25 -62.11 29.31
CA LEU A 200 22.53 -62.91 30.31
C LEU A 200 21.94 -64.18 29.68
N THR A 201 21.29 -64.06 28.52
CA THR A 201 20.74 -65.21 27.80
C THR A 201 21.82 -66.23 27.44
N ILE A 202 23.00 -65.78 26.99
CA ILE A 202 24.14 -66.64 26.69
C ILE A 202 24.64 -67.35 27.97
N LEU A 203 24.73 -66.63 29.08
CA LEU A 203 25.15 -67.18 30.37
C LEU A 203 24.17 -68.24 30.90
N GLU A 204 22.88 -67.98 30.83
CA GLU A 204 21.84 -68.94 31.21
C GLU A 204 21.90 -70.22 30.37
N GLN A 205 22.14 -70.10 29.06
CA GLN A 205 22.33 -71.25 28.18
C GLN A 205 23.59 -72.06 28.54
N LYS A 206 24.68 -71.40 28.97
CA LYS A 206 25.89 -72.10 29.45
C LYS A 206 25.64 -72.84 30.76
N PHE A 207 24.93 -72.22 31.70
CA PHE A 207 24.57 -72.87 32.97
C PHE A 207 23.64 -74.07 32.78
N LYS A 208 22.67 -74.00 31.85
CA LYS A 208 21.78 -75.13 31.54
C LYS A 208 22.46 -76.31 30.84
N LYS A 209 23.66 -76.11 30.27
CA LYS A 209 24.44 -77.14 29.59
C LYS A 209 25.53 -77.78 30.48
N SER A 210 25.78 -77.22 31.66
CA SER A 210 26.68 -77.77 32.68
C SER A 210 25.90 -78.57 33.71
#